data_AF-A0AAW1SCL3-F1
#
_entry.id   AF-A0AAW1SCL3-F1
#
_cell.length_a   1.000
_cell.length_b   1.000
_cell.length_c   1.000
_cell.angle_alpha   90.00
_cell.angle_beta   90.00
_cell.angle_gamma   90.00
#
_symmetry.space_group_name_H-M   'P 1'
#
loop_
_entity.id
_entity.type
_entity.pdbx_description
1 polymer ?
#
loop_
_entity_poly.entity_id
_entity_poly.type
_entity_poly.pdbx_seq_one_letter_code
_entity_poly.pdbx_strand_id
1 'polypeptide(L)'
;MLTVPLLYRKILRAAKLFPSIKRNAIIADIKVEFREGQAVSDPAEVKRRRALALQSLGQLEDYAGLARSESKDIDIFLKGPDVGRQ
;
A
#
# COMPACT_ATOMS: atom_id res chain seq x y z
N MET A 1 -5.26 15.71 12.04
CA MET A 1 -5.75 14.32 12.19
C MET A 1 -6.23 13.81 10.83
N LEU A 2 -5.88 12.57 10.42
CA LEU A 2 -6.49 11.94 9.25
C LEU A 2 -7.94 11.56 9.54
N THR A 3 -8.85 11.92 8.63
CA THR A 3 -10.24 11.46 8.63
C THR A 3 -10.33 10.04 8.06
N VAL A 4 -11.41 9.31 8.37
CA VAL A 4 -11.62 7.94 7.87
C VAL A 4 -11.57 7.86 6.33
N PRO A 5 -12.20 8.78 5.56
CA PRO A 5 -12.11 8.74 4.10
C PRO A 5 -10.69 8.99 3.55
N LEU A 6 -9.91 9.85 4.19
CA LEU A 6 -8.52 10.10 3.79
C LEU A 6 -7.63 8.90 4.11
N LEU A 7 -7.82 8.28 5.28
CA LEU A 7 -7.10 7.08 5.68
C LEU A 7 -7.37 5.92 4.72
N TYR A 8 -8.64 5.68 4.39
CA TYR A 8 -9.06 4.69 3.40
C TYR A 8 -8.36 4.89 2.04
N ARG A 9 -8.36 6.12 1.51
CA ARG A 9 -7.70 6.43 0.23
C ARG A 9 -6.19 6.20 0.29
N LYS A 10 -5.53 6.55 1.40
CA LYS A 10 -4.09 6.31 1.59
C LYS A 10 -3.77 4.83 1.61
N ILE A 11 -4.51 4.03 2.39
CA ILE A 11 -4.35 2.58 2.47
C ILE A 11 -4.53 1.94 1.09
N LEU A 12 -5.57 2.31 0.35
CA LEU A 12 -5.77 1.79 -1.00
C LEU A 12 -4.65 2.16 -1.97
N ARG A 13 -4.06 3.35 -1.84
CA ARG A 13 -2.90 3.74 -2.67
C ARG A 13 -1.66 2.93 -2.31
N ALA A 14 -1.38 2.73 -1.03
CA ALA A 14 -0.25 1.94 -0.57
C ALA A 14 -0.41 0.46 -0.97
N ALA A 15 -1.59 -0.12 -0.77
CA ALA A 15 -1.91 -1.49 -1.17
C ALA A 15 -1.74 -1.74 -2.68
N LYS A 16 -2.01 -0.76 -3.54
CA LYS A 16 -1.75 -0.88 -4.99
C LYS A 16 -0.28 -1.05 -5.36
N LEU A 17 0.62 -0.52 -4.53
CA LEU A 17 2.07 -0.63 -4.72
C LEU A 17 2.66 -1.88 -4.07
N PHE A 18 1.84 -2.66 -3.35
CA PHE A 18 2.31 -3.83 -2.63
C PHE A 18 2.72 -4.95 -3.61
N PRO A 19 3.98 -5.44 -3.56
CA PRO A 19 4.51 -6.42 -4.51
C PRO A 19 4.04 -7.85 -4.16
N SER A 20 2.74 -8.12 -4.31
CA SER A 20 2.16 -9.44 -4.01
C SER A 20 1.19 -9.89 -5.10
N ILE A 21 1.23 -11.19 -5.44
CA ILE A 21 0.22 -11.81 -6.31
C ILE A 21 -1.19 -11.70 -5.74
N LYS A 22 -1.32 -11.60 -4.40
CA LYS A 22 -2.58 -11.47 -3.68
C LYS A 22 -3.05 -10.02 -3.56
N ARG A 23 -2.34 -9.05 -4.15
CA ARG A 23 -2.66 -7.61 -4.04
C ARG A 23 -4.13 -7.29 -4.30
N ASN A 24 -4.73 -7.87 -5.35
CA ASN A 24 -6.12 -7.59 -5.68
C ASN A 24 -7.09 -8.12 -4.60
N ALA A 25 -6.80 -9.28 -4.01
CA ALA A 25 -7.56 -9.82 -2.89
C ALA A 25 -7.43 -8.92 -1.66
N ILE A 26 -6.20 -8.50 -1.31
CA ILE A 26 -5.94 -7.57 -0.20
C ILE A 26 -6.73 -6.27 -0.37
N ILE A 27 -6.74 -5.70 -1.58
CA ILE A 27 -7.51 -4.48 -1.89
C ILE A 27 -9.01 -4.72 -1.72
N ALA A 28 -9.52 -5.90 -2.12
CA ALA A 28 -10.93 -6.24 -1.96
C ALA A 28 -11.30 -6.37 -0.48
N ASP A 29 -10.47 -7.05 0.31
CA ASP A 29 -10.68 -7.25 1.74
C ASP A 29 -10.70 -5.91 2.49
N ILE A 30 -9.74 -5.01 2.20
CA ILE A 30 -9.71 -3.65 2.75
C ILE A 30 -11.02 -2.90 2.46
N LYS A 31 -11.57 -3.02 1.23
CA LYS A 31 -12.84 -2.37 0.89
C LYS A 31 -14.01 -2.95 1.68
N VAL A 32 -14.03 -4.26 1.86
CA VAL A 32 -15.05 -4.96 2.63
C VAL A 32 -15.01 -4.52 4.10
N GLU A 33 -13.84 -4.56 4.73
CA GLU A 33 -13.65 -4.15 6.13
C GLU A 33 -14.06 -2.69 6.37
N PHE A 34 -13.69 -1.76 5.47
CA PHE A 34 -14.11 -0.35 5.59
C PHE A 34 -15.60 -0.16 5.37
N ARG A 35 -16.24 -0.99 4.54
CA ARG A 35 -17.70 -0.95 4.33
C ARG A 35 -18.44 -1.49 5.55
N GLU A 36 -18.00 -2.62 6.10
CA GLU A 36 -18.58 -3.23 7.30
C GLU A 36 -18.38 -2.35 8.54
N GLY A 37 -17.25 -1.64 8.61
CA GLY A 37 -16.97 -0.67 9.66
C GLY A 37 -17.86 0.58 9.65
N GLN A 38 -18.66 0.85 8.61
CA GLN A 38 -19.50 2.05 8.54
C GLN A 38 -20.60 2.09 9.60
N ALA A 39 -21.10 0.93 10.02
CA ALA A 39 -22.15 0.82 11.03
C ALA A 39 -21.62 0.92 12.47
N VAL A 40 -20.31 0.97 12.67
CA VAL A 40 -19.70 1.04 14.00
C VAL A 40 -19.82 2.45 14.54
N SER A 41 -20.61 2.61 15.60
CA SER A 41 -20.84 3.89 16.28
C SER A 41 -20.18 3.99 17.66
N ASP A 42 -19.73 2.86 18.22
CA ASP A 42 -19.02 2.85 19.50
C ASP A 42 -17.68 3.62 19.39
N PRO A 43 -17.49 4.72 20.15
CA PRO A 43 -16.26 5.51 20.08
C PRO A 43 -14.99 4.72 20.43
N ALA A 44 -15.06 3.75 21.33
CA ALA A 44 -13.91 2.94 21.72
C ALA A 44 -13.48 2.02 20.58
N GLU A 45 -14.43 1.34 19.96
CA GLU A 45 -14.19 0.49 18.80
C GLU A 45 -13.70 1.29 17.57
N VAL A 46 -14.28 2.46 17.30
CA VAL A 46 -13.80 3.35 16.22
C VAL A 46 -12.34 3.74 16.45
N LYS A 47 -11.97 4.07 17.69
CA LYS A 47 -10.58 4.42 18.04
C LYS A 47 -9.64 3.23 17.83
N ARG A 48 -10.05 2.03 18.25
CA ARG A 48 -9.28 0.78 18.08
C ARG A 48 -9.07 0.47 16.59
N ARG A 49 -10.14 0.47 15.80
CA ARG A 49 -10.08 0.21 14.34
C ARG A 49 -9.21 1.24 13.62
N ARG A 50 -9.32 2.51 14.02
CA ARG A 50 -8.49 3.58 13.46
C ARG A 50 -7.00 3.38 13.78
N ALA A 51 -6.67 2.99 15.00
CA ALA A 51 -5.28 2.71 15.38
C ALA A 51 -4.71 1.55 14.57
N LEU A 52 -5.47 0.47 14.39
CA LEU A 52 -5.08 -0.66 13.55
C LEU A 52 -4.86 -0.23 12.10
N ALA A 53 -5.81 0.50 11.51
CA ALA A 53 -5.70 0.98 10.13
C ALA A 53 -4.48 1.90 9.91
N LEU A 54 -4.11 2.73 10.89
CA LEU A 54 -2.90 3.56 10.85
C LEU A 54 -1.63 2.71 10.90
N GLN A 55 -1.60 1.67 11.74
CA GLN A 55 -0.47 0.73 11.81
C GLN A 55 -0.31 -0.02 10.48
N SER A 56 -1.39 -0.55 9.93
CA SER A 56 -1.38 -1.25 8.64
C SER A 56 -0.97 -0.33 7.48
N LEU A 57 -1.38 0.95 7.51
CA LEU A 57 -0.90 1.94 6.54
C LEU A 57 0.62 2.09 6.60
N GLY A 58 1.20 2.24 7.80
CA GLY A 58 2.65 2.35 7.97
C GLY A 58 3.39 1.14 7.38
N GLN A 59 2.93 -0.07 7.69
CA GLN A 59 3.51 -1.29 7.12
C GLN A 59 3.45 -1.31 5.58
N LEU A 60 2.31 -0.96 4.98
CA LEU A 60 2.16 -0.90 3.52
C LEU A 60 3.05 0.18 2.89
N GLU A 61 3.19 1.34 3.56
CA GLU A 61 4.06 2.44 3.11
C GLU A 61 5.54 2.05 3.19
N ASP A 62 5.96 1.31 4.21
CA ASP A 62 7.33 0.79 4.34
C ASP A 62 7.69 -0.11 3.14
N TYR A 63 6.79 -1.05 2.77
CA TYR A 63 6.98 -1.89 1.59
C TYR A 63 6.97 -1.08 0.29
N ALA A 64 6.09 -0.08 0.17
CA ALA A 64 6.05 0.77 -1.02
C ALA A 64 7.30 1.65 -1.15
N GLY A 65 7.87 2.10 -0.02
CA GLY A 65 9.13 2.82 0.04
C GLY A 65 10.32 1.96 -0.41
N LEU A 66 10.38 0.71 0.06
CA LEU A 66 11.37 -0.28 -0.39
C LEU A 66 11.24 -0.57 -1.89
N ALA A 67 10.03 -0.82 -2.40
CA ALA A 67 9.80 -1.04 -3.83
C ALA A 67 10.20 0.16 -4.70
N ARG A 68 10.05 1.39 -4.18
CA ARG A 68 10.47 2.62 -4.86
C ARG A 68 11.99 2.79 -4.88
N SER A 69 12.69 2.35 -3.83
CA SER A 69 14.16 2.34 -3.83
C SER A 69 14.72 1.26 -4.76
N GLU A 70 14.17 0.04 -4.75
CA GLU A 70 14.60 -1.03 -5.67
C GLU A 70 14.36 -0.69 -7.14
N SER A 71 13.29 0.05 -7.45
CA SER A 71 13.01 0.48 -8.83
C SER A 71 13.98 1.56 -9.35
N LYS A 72 14.71 2.26 -8.47
CA LYS A 72 15.63 3.34 -8.89
C LYS A 72 17.02 2.84 -9.28
N ASP A 73 17.40 1.64 -8.86
CA ASP A 73 18.74 1.09 -9.14
C ASP A 73 18.78 0.20 -10.39
N ILE A 74 17.62 -0.17 -10.97
CA ILE A 74 17.54 -1.11 -12.11
C ILE A 74 17.58 -0.41 -13.48
N ASP A 75 17.53 0.93 -13.53
CA ASP A 75 17.53 1.67 -14.82
C ASP A 75 18.93 1.99 -15.37
N ILE A 76 20.00 1.45 -14.75
CA ILE A 76 21.38 1.63 -15.20
C ILE A 76 22.04 0.24 -15.20
N PHE A 77 22.44 -0.26 -16.39
CA PHE A 77 23.11 -1.55 -16.68
C PHE A 77 22.27 -2.69 -17.31
N LEU A 78 21.47 -2.39 -18.35
CA LEU A 78 21.20 -3.36 -19.42
C LEU A 78 21.47 -2.77 -20.82
N LYS A 79 22.53 -1.96 -20.94
CA LYS A 79 23.16 -1.69 -22.24
C LYS A 79 24.51 -2.38 -22.23
N GLY A 80 24.51 -3.65 -22.64
CA GLY A 80 25.74 -4.39 -22.89
C GLY A 80 26.59 -3.65 -23.93
N PRO A 81 27.92 -3.85 -23.93
CA PRO A 81 28.77 -3.27 -24.96
C PRO A 81 28.32 -3.80 -26.31
N ASP A 82 27.83 -2.91 -27.15
CA ASP A 82 27.53 -3.17 -28.55
C ASP A 82 28.87 -3.48 -29.25
N VAL A 83 29.22 -4.76 -29.32
CA VAL A 83 30.36 -5.25 -30.12
C VAL A 83 29.91 -5.27 -31.58
N GLY A 84 29.85 -4.07 -32.16
CA GLY A 84 29.72 -3.87 -33.59
C GLY A 84 31.03 -4.25 -34.28
N ARG A 85 31.13 -5.52 -34.71
CA ARG A 85 31.95 -5.91 -35.87
C ARG A 85 31.50 -5.09 -37.07
N GLN A 86 32.39 -4.32 -37.70
CA GLN A 86 32.87 -4.47 -39.08
C GLN A 86 34.21 -3.75 -39.23
#